data_AF-X1SE52-F1
#
_entry.id   AF-X1SE52-F1
#
_cell.length_a   1.000
_cell.length_b   1.000
_cell.length_c   1.000
_cell.angle_alpha   90.00
_cell.angle_beta   90.00
_cell.angle_gamma   90.00
#
_symmetry.space_group_name_H-M   'P 1'
#
loop_
_entity.id
_entity.type
_entity.pdbx_description
1 polymer ?
#
loop_
_entity_poly.entity_id
_entity_poly.type
_entity_poly.pdbx_seq_one_letter_code
_entity_poly.pdbx_strand_id
1 'polypeptide(L)'
;MSISDGATQTSPCPKATWTRAFGGNWTTGDPEYPLIADYNIAAGDKRHLRDSDTNELLPITLEAGYILSIISIGYTVTQDLMVYLYADSIACISLGVTSGGSAVYENKLREFSTTWYDPTAALPHTIDIIAYNKGSDPMYGAVGILCIVEALGTPPWPTTKECFCPYCNHKQTEPISATRITCQGCGKEYMVTNFASLRELGG
;
A
#
# COMPACT_ATOMS: atom_id res chain seq x y z
N MET A 1 -38.06 9.72 -41.77
CA MET A 1 -37.00 8.73 -41.52
C MET A 1 -36.10 9.35 -40.48
N SER A 2 -36.36 9.05 -39.21
CA SER A 2 -35.73 9.68 -38.05
C SER A 2 -34.43 8.96 -37.71
N ILE A 3 -33.34 9.72 -37.63
CA ILE A 3 -32.06 9.25 -37.10
C ILE A 3 -32.21 9.22 -35.57
N SER A 4 -32.18 8.03 -34.99
CA SER A 4 -32.13 7.84 -33.54
C SER A 4 -30.71 8.08 -33.05
N ASP A 5 -30.55 9.06 -32.17
CA ASP A 5 -29.32 9.38 -31.47
C ASP A 5 -28.80 8.19 -30.68
N GLY A 6 -27.58 7.75 -31.00
CA GLY A 6 -26.82 6.78 -30.22
C GLY A 6 -26.35 7.45 -28.94
N ALA A 7 -27.10 7.27 -27.86
CA ALA A 7 -26.62 7.57 -26.52
C ALA A 7 -25.44 6.63 -26.19
N THR A 8 -24.22 7.15 -26.31
CA THR A 8 -23.04 6.56 -25.67
C THR A 8 -23.31 6.43 -24.18
N GLN A 9 -23.56 5.21 -23.71
CA GLN A 9 -23.47 4.86 -22.30
C GLN A 9 -22.05 5.19 -21.85
N THR A 10 -21.90 6.30 -21.13
CA THR A 10 -20.72 6.53 -20.30
C THR A 10 -20.75 5.48 -19.20
N SER A 11 -19.96 4.42 -19.38
CA SER A 11 -19.71 3.45 -18.31
C SER A 11 -19.23 4.22 -17.08
N PRO A 12 -19.86 4.07 -15.90
CA PRO A 12 -19.37 4.70 -14.70
C PRO A 12 -17.98 4.14 -14.41
N CYS A 13 -16.97 5.01 -14.35
CA CYS A 13 -15.64 4.66 -13.87
C CYS A 13 -15.80 3.99 -12.48
N PRO A 14 -15.17 2.84 -12.20
CA PRO A 14 -15.33 2.16 -10.92
C PRO A 14 -14.87 3.12 -9.80
N LYS A 15 -15.74 3.50 -8.87
CA LYS A 15 -15.37 4.33 -7.71
C LYS A 15 -14.74 3.51 -6.59
N ALA A 16 -14.00 2.46 -6.94
CA ALA A 16 -13.53 1.49 -5.98
C ALA A 16 -12.07 1.79 -5.60
N THR A 17 -11.89 2.20 -4.35
CA THR A 17 -10.62 2.19 -3.65
C THR A 17 -10.67 1.05 -2.64
N TRP A 18 -9.66 0.19 -2.64
CA TRP A 18 -9.49 -0.83 -1.60
C TRP A 18 -8.04 -0.96 -1.20
N THR A 19 -7.84 -1.42 0.03
CA THR A 19 -6.51 -1.80 0.52
C THR A 19 -6.21 -3.22 0.08
N ARG A 20 -4.94 -3.49 -0.21
CA ARG A 20 -4.41 -4.84 -0.44
C ARG A 20 -3.11 -4.97 0.33
N ALA A 21 -2.81 -6.13 0.91
CA ALA A 21 -1.52 -6.37 1.53
C ALA A 21 -0.83 -7.59 0.93
N PHE A 22 0.48 -7.46 0.72
CA PHE A 22 1.34 -8.54 0.26
C PHE A 22 2.26 -8.96 1.38
N GLY A 23 2.30 -10.27 1.66
CA GLY A 23 2.96 -10.80 2.85
C GLY A 23 3.87 -11.98 2.56
N GLY A 24 4.93 -12.09 3.35
CA GLY A 24 5.73 -13.29 3.55
C GLY A 24 5.88 -13.55 5.05
N ASN A 25 5.82 -14.82 5.44
CA ASN A 25 5.96 -15.27 6.82
C ASN A 25 6.85 -16.51 6.86
N TRP A 26 7.88 -16.48 7.70
CA TRP A 26 8.98 -17.44 7.75
C TRP A 26 9.36 -17.72 9.21
N THR A 27 8.47 -18.26 10.02
CA THR A 27 8.75 -18.51 11.44
C THR A 27 8.86 -20.00 11.77
N THR A 28 9.38 -20.30 12.96
CA THR A 28 9.39 -21.66 13.56
C THR A 28 8.43 -21.78 14.74
N GLY A 29 7.63 -20.73 14.99
CA GLY A 29 6.79 -20.58 16.18
C GLY A 29 5.53 -19.79 15.86
N ASP A 30 5.23 -18.77 16.67
CA ASP A 30 4.09 -17.91 16.41
C ASP A 30 4.32 -17.06 15.14
N PRO A 31 3.33 -16.92 14.27
CA PRO A 31 3.49 -16.21 13.01
C PRO A 31 3.73 -14.72 13.27
N GLU A 32 4.78 -14.17 12.67
CA GLU A 32 5.03 -12.73 12.69
C GLU A 32 4.07 -11.98 11.74
N TYR A 33 3.54 -12.68 10.72
CA TYR A 33 2.41 -12.23 9.91
C TYR A 33 1.25 -13.25 9.94
N PRO A 34 0.17 -13.01 10.71
CA PRO A 34 -0.79 -14.05 11.09
C PRO A 34 -1.69 -14.59 9.96
N LEU A 35 -1.67 -13.97 8.78
CA LEU A 35 -2.53 -14.35 7.65
C LEU A 35 -1.81 -15.19 6.58
N ILE A 36 -0.48 -15.32 6.67
CA ILE A 36 0.33 -16.06 5.70
C ILE A 36 0.96 -17.26 6.39
N ALA A 37 0.70 -18.46 5.87
CA ALA A 37 1.30 -19.68 6.38
C ALA A 37 2.82 -19.65 6.23
N ASP A 38 3.53 -20.25 7.19
CA ASP A 38 4.98 -20.27 7.23
C ASP A 38 5.60 -21.16 6.15
N TYR A 39 6.67 -20.67 5.52
CA TYR A 39 7.55 -21.47 4.67
C TYR A 39 8.94 -20.83 4.55
N ASN A 40 9.90 -21.32 5.34
CA ASN A 40 11.23 -20.73 5.42
C ASN A 40 11.93 -20.55 4.06
N ILE A 41 12.77 -19.50 3.98
CA ILE A 41 13.66 -19.26 2.85
C ILE A 41 15.06 -19.78 3.21
N ALA A 42 15.51 -20.84 2.55
CA ALA A 42 16.87 -21.36 2.74
C ALA A 42 17.93 -20.31 2.34
N ALA A 43 19.15 -20.44 2.86
CA ALA A 43 20.26 -19.56 2.51
C ALA A 43 20.46 -19.49 0.99
N GLY A 44 20.51 -18.28 0.42
CA GLY A 44 20.63 -18.04 -1.01
C GLY A 44 19.37 -18.31 -1.86
N ASP A 45 18.30 -18.84 -1.27
CA ASP A 45 17.03 -19.11 -1.96
C ASP A 45 16.13 -17.85 -1.95
N LYS A 46 14.97 -17.97 -2.63
CA LYS A 46 13.97 -16.93 -2.75
C LYS A 46 12.55 -17.46 -2.68
N ARG A 47 11.61 -16.56 -2.42
CA ARG A 47 10.19 -16.83 -2.38
C ARG A 47 9.36 -15.66 -2.88
N HIS A 48 8.29 -15.97 -3.60
CA HIS A 48 7.25 -15.01 -3.93
C HIS A 48 6.43 -14.72 -2.68
N LEU A 49 6.04 -13.45 -2.50
CA LEU A 49 5.06 -13.08 -1.48
C LEU A 49 3.67 -13.56 -1.92
N ARG A 50 2.71 -13.43 -1.01
CA ARG A 50 1.29 -13.75 -1.24
C ARG A 50 0.42 -12.52 -1.03
N ASP A 51 -0.69 -12.45 -1.74
CA ASP A 51 -1.79 -11.56 -1.39
C ASP A 51 -2.43 -12.07 -0.08
N SER A 52 -2.47 -11.25 0.97
CA SER A 52 -3.01 -11.64 2.27
C SER A 52 -4.52 -11.84 2.25
N ASP A 53 -5.22 -11.18 1.32
CA ASP A 53 -6.67 -11.18 1.27
C ASP A 53 -7.19 -12.42 0.53
N THR A 54 -6.47 -12.87 -0.50
CA THR A 54 -6.82 -14.05 -1.32
C THR A 54 -5.97 -15.28 -1.03
N ASN A 55 -4.84 -15.10 -0.33
CA ASN A 55 -3.78 -16.10 -0.14
C ASN A 55 -3.13 -16.59 -1.46
N GLU A 56 -3.40 -15.92 -2.58
CA GLU A 56 -2.79 -16.23 -3.87
C GLU A 56 -1.29 -15.92 -3.85
N LEU A 57 -0.50 -16.79 -4.47
CA LEU A 57 0.93 -16.55 -4.64
C LEU A 57 1.15 -15.55 -5.77
N LEU A 58 2.02 -14.57 -5.55
CA LEU A 58 2.46 -13.67 -6.62
C LEU A 58 3.22 -14.47 -7.71
N PRO A 59 3.14 -14.06 -8.99
CA PRO A 59 2.57 -12.80 -9.48
C PRO A 59 1.03 -12.76 -9.54
N ILE A 60 0.47 -11.56 -9.48
CA ILE A 60 -0.96 -11.28 -9.76
C ILE A 60 -1.13 -10.24 -10.87
N THR A 61 -2.32 -10.19 -11.47
CA THR A 61 -2.69 -9.15 -12.45
C THR A 61 -3.33 -7.96 -11.74
N LEU A 62 -2.82 -6.76 -12.01
CA LEU A 62 -3.51 -5.49 -11.82
C LEU A 62 -4.23 -5.16 -13.13
N GLU A 63 -5.56 -5.17 -13.10
CA GLU A 63 -6.37 -4.94 -14.30
C GLU A 63 -6.24 -3.50 -14.83
N ALA A 64 -6.44 -3.34 -16.15
CA ALA A 64 -6.51 -2.02 -16.77
C ALA A 64 -7.59 -1.15 -16.10
N GLY A 65 -7.30 0.14 -15.98
CA GLY A 65 -8.11 1.12 -15.27
C GLY A 65 -7.83 1.20 -13.78
N TYR A 66 -6.90 0.40 -13.23
CA TYR A 66 -6.51 0.45 -11.82
C TYR A 66 -5.05 0.85 -11.62
N ILE A 67 -4.83 1.57 -10.53
CA ILE A 67 -3.53 1.99 -10.02
C ILE A 67 -3.25 1.22 -8.75
N LEU A 68 -2.04 0.71 -8.59
CA LEU A 68 -1.56 0.15 -7.32
C LEU A 68 -0.45 1.06 -6.78
N SER A 69 -0.58 1.47 -5.52
CA SER A 69 0.43 2.27 -4.82
C SER A 69 0.81 1.66 -3.49
N ILE A 70 2.11 1.58 -3.18
CA ILE A 70 2.58 1.16 -1.86
C ILE A 70 2.45 2.33 -0.89
N ILE A 71 1.85 2.08 0.28
CA ILE A 71 1.63 3.08 1.33
C ILE A 71 2.32 2.77 2.65
N SER A 72 2.70 1.51 2.90
CA SER A 72 3.45 1.15 4.11
C SER A 72 4.17 -0.18 3.92
N ILE A 73 5.27 -0.35 4.64
CA ILE A 73 6.09 -1.55 4.60
C ILE A 73 6.55 -1.86 6.02
N GLY A 74 6.28 -3.07 6.46
CA GLY A 74 6.78 -3.62 7.71
C GLY A 74 7.67 -4.82 7.43
N TYR A 75 8.75 -4.97 8.18
CA TYR A 75 9.61 -6.15 8.10
C TYR A 75 10.29 -6.41 9.44
N THR A 76 10.59 -7.68 9.68
CA THR A 76 11.42 -8.17 10.77
C THR A 76 12.04 -9.46 10.28
N VAL A 77 13.37 -9.57 10.31
CA VAL A 77 14.07 -10.75 9.77
C VAL A 77 15.35 -11.04 10.55
N THR A 78 15.72 -12.31 10.62
CA THR A 78 16.93 -12.81 11.29
C THR A 78 18.16 -12.90 10.38
N GLN A 79 17.98 -12.72 9.07
CA GLN A 79 19.04 -12.81 8.05
C GLN A 79 18.97 -11.60 7.12
N ASP A 80 20.02 -11.39 6.33
CA ASP A 80 20.02 -10.36 5.30
C ASP A 80 18.94 -10.66 4.24
N LEU A 81 18.06 -9.69 4.01
CA LEU A 81 16.90 -9.80 3.12
C LEU A 81 17.04 -8.80 1.97
N MET A 82 16.73 -9.29 0.76
CA MET A 82 16.49 -8.44 -0.39
C MET A 82 15.08 -8.70 -0.92
N VAL A 83 14.24 -7.68 -1.04
CA VAL A 83 12.91 -7.78 -1.65
C VAL A 83 12.90 -6.98 -2.94
N TYR A 84 12.48 -7.60 -4.05
CA TYR A 84 12.23 -6.89 -5.30
C TYR A 84 10.75 -6.89 -5.64
N LEU A 85 10.23 -5.73 -6.04
CA LEU A 85 8.96 -5.62 -6.74
C LEU A 85 9.24 -5.54 -8.24
N TYR A 86 8.58 -6.41 -9.00
CA TYR A 86 8.58 -6.42 -10.45
C TYR A 86 7.22 -6.01 -10.98
N ALA A 87 7.20 -5.10 -11.94
CA ALA A 87 6.05 -4.83 -12.79
C ALA A 87 6.39 -5.29 -14.21
N ASP A 88 5.56 -6.15 -14.79
CA ASP A 88 5.76 -6.71 -16.14
C ASP A 88 7.15 -7.34 -16.31
N SER A 89 7.60 -8.07 -15.29
CA SER A 89 8.93 -8.69 -15.19
C SER A 89 10.12 -7.73 -15.14
N ILE A 90 9.90 -6.42 -15.02
CA ILE A 90 10.95 -5.41 -14.84
C ILE A 90 11.04 -5.06 -13.36
N ALA A 91 12.25 -5.16 -12.78
CA ALA A 91 12.47 -4.76 -11.39
C ALA A 91 12.25 -3.24 -11.26
N CYS A 92 11.24 -2.84 -10.50
CA CYS A 92 10.89 -1.44 -10.29
C CYS A 92 11.44 -0.91 -8.96
N ILE A 93 11.47 -1.76 -7.93
CA ILE A 93 11.94 -1.37 -6.60
C ILE A 93 12.68 -2.52 -5.94
N SER A 94 13.66 -2.17 -5.10
CA SER A 94 14.36 -3.06 -4.18
C SER A 94 14.15 -2.60 -2.73
N LEU A 95 14.21 -3.51 -1.77
CA LEU A 95 14.42 -3.24 -0.34
C LEU A 95 15.52 -4.17 0.16
N GLY A 96 16.62 -3.58 0.65
CA GLY A 96 17.66 -4.31 1.35
C GLY A 96 17.53 -4.13 2.87
N VAL A 97 17.57 -5.24 3.61
CA VAL A 97 17.64 -5.28 5.08
C VAL A 97 18.86 -6.10 5.46
N THR A 98 19.80 -5.51 6.19
CA THR A 98 21.02 -6.20 6.65
C THR A 98 21.07 -6.33 8.17
N SER A 99 21.40 -7.52 8.64
CA SER A 99 21.58 -7.87 10.06
C SER A 99 22.85 -7.25 10.68
N GLY A 100 23.87 -6.92 9.88
CA GLY A 100 25.21 -6.49 10.34
C GLY A 100 25.49 -4.98 10.40
N GLY A 101 24.49 -4.11 10.19
CA GLY A 101 24.66 -2.65 10.30
C GLY A 101 25.51 -1.98 9.20
N SER A 102 25.76 -2.66 8.08
CA SER A 102 26.38 -2.03 6.90
C SER A 102 25.31 -1.57 5.93
N ALA A 103 25.29 -0.26 5.65
CA ALA A 103 24.43 0.29 4.61
C ALA A 103 24.87 -0.25 3.24
N VAL A 104 24.23 -1.31 2.76
CA VAL A 104 24.25 -1.60 1.33
C VAL A 104 23.45 -0.46 0.69
N TYR A 105 24.09 0.25 -0.24
CA TYR A 105 23.46 1.29 -1.04
C TYR A 105 22.37 0.66 -1.91
N GLU A 106 21.22 0.38 -1.33
CA GLU A 106 20.06 -0.16 -2.03
C GLU A 106 18.89 0.74 -1.70
N ASN A 107 18.27 1.26 -2.77
CA ASN A 107 17.13 2.15 -2.70
C ASN A 107 16.20 1.63 -1.62
N LYS A 108 15.93 2.44 -0.59
CA LYS A 108 14.81 2.14 0.30
C LYS A 108 13.61 1.90 -0.62
N LEU A 109 12.82 0.87 -0.35
CA LEU A 109 11.47 0.79 -0.90
C LEU A 109 10.79 2.11 -0.50
N ARG A 110 10.80 3.08 -1.41
CA ARG A 110 10.28 4.42 -1.18
C ARG A 110 9.34 4.69 -2.31
N GLU A 111 8.07 4.50 -1.97
CA GLU A 111 6.92 4.73 -2.81
C GLU A 111 6.93 3.83 -4.07
N PHE A 112 5.79 3.27 -4.42
CA PHE A 112 5.59 2.66 -5.73
C PHE A 112 4.28 3.21 -6.21
N SER A 113 4.19 3.51 -7.49
CA SER A 113 2.91 3.62 -8.14
C SER A 113 3.04 3.13 -9.57
N THR A 114 2.06 2.35 -10.04
CA THR A 114 2.00 1.96 -11.45
C THR A 114 1.86 3.17 -12.37
N THR A 115 1.38 4.30 -11.85
CA THR A 115 1.29 5.58 -12.58
C THR A 115 2.64 6.12 -13.06
N TRP A 116 3.76 5.67 -12.50
CA TRP A 116 5.09 6.11 -12.91
C TRP A 116 5.45 5.68 -14.33
N TYR A 117 4.85 4.60 -14.82
CA TYR A 117 5.13 4.05 -16.16
C TYR A 117 3.86 3.82 -17.00
N ASP A 118 2.68 3.67 -16.38
CA ASP A 118 1.38 3.77 -17.05
C ASP A 118 0.47 4.79 -16.32
N PRO A 119 0.66 6.10 -16.58
CA PRO A 119 -0.12 7.15 -15.92
C PRO A 119 -1.61 7.12 -16.25
N THR A 120 -2.00 6.36 -17.28
CA THR A 120 -3.39 6.20 -17.73
C THR A 120 -4.02 4.89 -17.30
N ALA A 121 -3.28 4.00 -16.61
CA ALA A 121 -3.70 2.63 -16.35
C ALA A 121 -4.34 1.97 -17.59
N ALA A 122 -3.80 2.23 -18.78
CA ALA A 122 -4.39 1.77 -20.04
C ALA A 122 -4.19 0.26 -20.24
N LEU A 123 -3.16 -0.32 -19.62
CA LEU A 123 -2.80 -1.72 -19.76
C LEU A 123 -2.97 -2.47 -18.43
N PRO A 124 -3.31 -3.77 -18.48
CA PRO A 124 -3.14 -4.62 -17.31
C PRO A 124 -1.65 -4.85 -17.06
N HIS A 125 -1.25 -4.90 -15.78
CA HIS A 125 0.14 -5.11 -15.36
C HIS A 125 0.27 -6.37 -14.52
N THR A 126 1.36 -7.10 -14.71
CA THR A 126 1.72 -8.22 -13.83
C THR A 126 2.56 -7.70 -12.68
N ILE A 127 2.11 -7.91 -11.43
CA ILE A 127 2.83 -7.51 -10.22
C ILE A 127 3.39 -8.75 -9.53
N ASP A 128 4.70 -8.80 -9.38
CA ASP A 128 5.40 -9.84 -8.61
C ASP A 128 6.24 -9.21 -7.51
N ILE A 129 6.31 -9.86 -6.36
CA ILE A 129 7.20 -9.43 -5.27
C ILE A 129 7.92 -10.65 -4.74
N ILE A 130 9.24 -10.59 -4.73
CA ILE A 130 10.10 -11.71 -4.40
C ILE A 130 11.05 -11.31 -3.27
N ALA A 131 11.02 -12.06 -2.18
CA ALA A 131 11.98 -12.02 -1.08
C ALA A 131 13.13 -12.99 -1.34
N TYR A 132 14.36 -12.53 -1.16
CA TYR A 132 15.60 -13.27 -1.34
C TYR A 132 16.33 -13.30 0.00
N ASN A 133 16.73 -14.50 0.43
CA ASN A 133 17.62 -14.65 1.57
C ASN A 133 19.06 -14.48 1.10
N LYS A 134 19.70 -13.39 1.54
CA LYS A 134 21.10 -13.05 1.28
C LYS A 134 22.04 -13.45 2.41
N GLY A 135 21.47 -13.97 3.51
CA GLY A 135 22.23 -14.51 4.63
C GLY A 135 22.81 -15.91 4.35
N SER A 136 23.61 -16.38 5.32
CA SER A 136 24.25 -17.69 5.29
C SER A 136 23.39 -18.82 5.84
N ASP A 137 22.31 -18.49 6.54
CA ASP A 137 21.44 -19.44 7.25
C ASP A 137 19.99 -19.31 6.79
N PRO A 138 19.11 -20.28 7.12
CA PRO A 138 17.68 -20.12 6.88
C PRO A 138 17.14 -18.82 7.49
N MET A 139 16.39 -18.07 6.69
CA MET A 139 15.79 -16.80 7.13
C MET A 139 14.52 -17.07 7.89
N TYR A 140 14.40 -16.37 9.02
CA TYR A 140 13.18 -16.29 9.79
C TYR A 140 12.67 -14.86 9.92
N GLY A 141 11.35 -14.71 9.99
CA GLY A 141 10.66 -13.45 10.25
C GLY A 141 9.50 -13.20 9.29
N ALA A 142 9.18 -11.93 9.01
CA ALA A 142 8.12 -11.56 8.08
C ALA A 142 8.41 -10.26 7.32
N VAL A 143 7.72 -10.12 6.18
CA VAL A 143 7.59 -8.87 5.41
C VAL A 143 6.11 -8.65 5.10
N GLY A 144 5.64 -7.43 5.29
CA GLY A 144 4.33 -6.97 4.88
C GLY A 144 4.44 -5.69 4.06
N ILE A 145 3.79 -5.65 2.91
CA ILE A 145 3.70 -4.49 2.03
C ILE A 145 2.24 -4.12 1.90
N LEU A 146 1.85 -2.98 2.48
CA LEU A 146 0.50 -2.45 2.39
C LEU A 146 0.38 -1.55 1.17
N CYS A 147 -0.65 -1.82 0.38
CA CYS A 147 -0.95 -1.12 -0.86
C CYS A 147 -2.37 -0.55 -0.82
N ILE A 148 -2.58 0.49 -1.62
CA ILE A 148 -3.92 0.92 -2.06
C ILE A 148 -4.04 0.59 -3.54
N VAL A 149 -5.18 0.00 -3.91
CA VAL A 149 -5.61 -0.12 -5.30
C VAL A 149 -6.77 0.84 -5.54
N GLU A 150 -6.66 1.67 -6.56
CA GLU A 150 -7.63 2.72 -6.90
C GLU A 150 -7.94 2.67 -8.38
N ALA A 151 -9.20 2.84 -8.77
CA ALA A 151 -9.49 3.09 -10.18
C ALA A 151 -8.88 4.43 -10.62
N LEU A 152 -8.46 4.52 -11.88
CA LEU A 152 -8.00 5.76 -12.48
C LEU A 152 -9.07 6.85 -12.35
N GLY A 153 -8.66 8.05 -11.93
CA GLY A 153 -9.56 9.18 -11.73
C GLY A 153 -10.37 9.11 -10.43
N THR A 154 -10.06 8.17 -9.53
CA THR A 154 -10.50 8.25 -8.13
C THR A 154 -10.10 9.61 -7.56
N PRO A 155 -11.03 10.40 -6.99
CA PRO A 155 -10.71 11.68 -6.40
C PRO A 155 -9.64 11.55 -5.32
N PRO A 156 -8.73 12.52 -5.17
CA PRO A 156 -7.76 12.49 -4.08
C PRO A 156 -8.48 12.40 -2.73
N TRP A 157 -7.79 11.84 -1.73
CA TRP A 157 -8.28 11.81 -0.36
C TRP A 157 -8.77 13.19 0.08
N PRO A 158 -9.86 13.27 0.86
CA PRO A 158 -10.37 14.56 1.34
C PRO A 158 -9.27 15.35 2.03
N THR A 159 -9.05 16.60 1.63
CA THR A 159 -8.12 17.51 2.30
C THR A 159 -8.73 18.18 3.53
N THR A 160 -10.04 18.00 3.71
CA THR A 160 -10.81 18.54 4.83
C THR A 160 -11.66 17.47 5.51
N LYS A 161 -12.09 17.75 6.73
CA LYS A 161 -13.02 16.95 7.53
C LYS A 161 -14.07 17.83 8.18
N GLU A 162 -15.25 17.27 8.38
CA GLU A 162 -16.30 17.94 9.15
C GLU A 162 -16.10 17.66 10.64
N CYS A 163 -16.00 18.73 11.43
CA CYS A 163 -15.82 18.69 12.87
C CYS A 163 -17.06 19.25 13.57
N PHE A 164 -17.45 18.61 14.67
CA PHE A 164 -18.54 19.08 15.52
C PHE A 164 -17.99 19.54 16.86
N CYS A 165 -18.27 20.79 17.23
CA CYS A 165 -17.88 21.31 18.52
C CYS A 165 -18.68 20.62 19.64
N PRO A 166 -18.03 19.97 20.62
CA PRO A 166 -18.72 19.22 21.68
C PRO A 166 -19.47 20.13 22.66
N TYR A 167 -19.22 21.45 22.63
CA TYR A 167 -19.83 22.40 23.57
C TYR A 167 -21.08 23.09 23.05
N CYS A 168 -21.24 23.21 21.73
CA CYS A 168 -22.36 23.95 21.12
C CYS A 168 -22.93 23.29 19.87
N ASN A 169 -22.42 22.11 19.48
CA ASN A 169 -22.81 21.36 18.30
C ASN A 169 -22.65 22.11 16.96
N HIS A 170 -21.94 23.24 16.95
CA HIS A 170 -21.60 23.94 15.72
C HIS A 170 -20.74 23.02 14.84
N LYS A 171 -21.14 22.91 13.57
CA LYS A 171 -20.46 22.14 12.54
C LYS A 171 -19.55 23.06 11.75
N GLN A 172 -18.28 22.70 11.63
CA GLN A 172 -17.31 23.46 10.83
C GLN A 172 -16.41 22.52 10.03
N THR A 173 -15.95 22.98 8.88
CA THR A 173 -15.01 22.24 8.02
C THR A 173 -13.59 22.67 8.35
N GLU A 174 -12.73 21.69 8.63
CA GLU A 174 -11.34 21.91 9.04
C GLU A 174 -10.38 21.10 8.17
N PRO A 175 -9.11 21.49 8.05
CA PRO A 175 -8.09 20.65 7.43
C PRO A 175 -8.02 19.27 8.08
N ILE A 176 -7.76 18.21 7.31
CA ILE A 176 -7.62 16.85 7.88
C ILE A 176 -6.51 16.75 8.93
N SER A 177 -5.48 17.61 8.82
CA SER A 177 -4.35 17.73 9.75
C SER A 177 -4.65 18.49 11.04
N ALA A 178 -5.76 19.22 11.12
CA ALA A 178 -6.10 20.02 12.29
C ALA A 178 -6.37 19.12 13.51
N THR A 179 -5.75 19.41 14.66
CA THR A 179 -5.91 18.61 15.89
C THR A 179 -6.52 19.39 17.03
N ARG A 180 -6.19 20.67 17.16
CA ARG A 180 -6.80 21.62 18.09
C ARG A 180 -7.54 22.67 17.30
N ILE A 181 -8.85 22.77 17.51
CA ILE A 181 -9.75 23.62 16.74
C ILE A 181 -10.43 24.60 17.69
N THR A 182 -10.36 25.89 17.36
CA THR A 182 -11.21 26.90 17.99
C THR A 182 -12.59 26.86 17.33
N CYS A 183 -13.64 26.60 18.12
CA CYS A 183 -15.01 26.57 17.62
C CYS A 183 -15.45 27.96 17.13
N GLN A 184 -15.90 28.06 15.88
CA GLN A 184 -16.41 29.31 15.30
C GLN A 184 -17.75 29.73 15.91
N GLY A 185 -18.51 28.80 16.50
CA GLY A 185 -19.80 29.06 17.13
C GLY A 185 -19.73 29.57 18.57
N CYS A 186 -18.77 29.09 19.38
CA CYS A 186 -18.70 29.42 20.82
C CYS A 186 -17.33 29.85 21.32
N GLY A 187 -16.31 29.93 20.46
CA GLY A 187 -14.95 30.36 20.79
C GLY A 187 -14.14 29.38 21.63
N LYS A 188 -14.72 28.26 22.09
CA LYS A 188 -14.01 27.24 22.87
C LYS A 188 -13.13 26.37 21.98
N GLU A 189 -11.96 25.99 22.49
CA GLU A 189 -11.09 25.02 21.83
C GLU A 189 -11.54 23.58 22.11
N TYR A 190 -11.44 22.71 21.13
CA TYR A 190 -11.64 21.27 21.27
C TYR A 190 -10.64 20.50 20.40
N MET A 191 -10.49 19.20 20.67
CA MET A 191 -9.55 18.33 19.97
C MET A 191 -10.26 17.34 19.04
N VAL A 192 -9.63 17.03 17.91
CA VAL A 192 -10.07 16.02 16.94
C VAL A 192 -8.88 15.22 16.41
N THR A 193 -9.14 14.05 15.84
CA THR A 193 -8.13 13.15 15.28
C THR A 193 -7.45 13.76 14.05
N ASN A 194 -6.12 13.70 13.97
CA ASN A 194 -5.39 13.97 12.74
C ASN A 194 -5.54 12.79 11.77
N PHE A 195 -6.15 13.02 10.60
CA PHE A 195 -6.28 11.99 9.56
C PHE A 195 -5.22 12.11 8.45
N ALA A 196 -4.36 13.14 8.48
CA ALA A 196 -3.29 13.31 7.50
C ALA A 196 -2.29 12.14 7.54
N SER A 197 -2.06 11.57 8.73
CA SER A 197 -1.14 10.44 8.90
C SER A 197 -1.61 9.14 8.25
N LEU A 198 -2.88 9.00 7.88
CA LEU A 198 -3.36 7.80 7.16
C LEU A 198 -2.66 7.61 5.81
N ARG A 199 -2.10 8.68 5.23
CA ARG A 199 -1.25 8.62 4.03
C ARG A 199 0.25 8.50 4.36
N GLU A 200 0.66 8.86 5.57
CA GLU A 200 2.07 8.97 5.99
C GLU A 200 2.57 7.77 6.83
N LEU A 201 1.73 6.76 7.09
CA LEU A 201 2.13 5.53 7.82
C LEU A 201 3.10 4.61 7.04
N GLY A 202 3.70 5.11 5.96
CA GLY A 202 4.85 4.52 5.26
C GLY A 202 6.16 5.28 5.47
N GLY A 203 6.32 5.95 6.61
CA GLY A 203 7.54 6.66 7.01
C GLY A 203 8.60 5.77 7.66
#